data_AF-A0A9D1JCT1-F1
#
_entry.id   AF-A0A9D1JCT1-F1
#
_cell.length_a   1.000
_cell.length_b   1.000
_cell.length_c   1.000
_cell.angle_alpha   90.00
_cell.angle_beta   90.00
_cell.angle_gamma   90.00
#
_symmetry.space_group_name_H-M   'P 1'
#
loop_
_entity.id
_entity.type
_entity.pdbx_description
1 polymer ?
#
loop_
_entity_poly.entity_id
_entity_poly.type
_entity_poly.pdbx_seq_one_letter_code
_entity_poly.pdbx_strand_id
1 'polypeptide(L)'
;MKAQYNQVGKYIITAKCETPLHIGSAVGDKSEVLTHPVENVPFIQATSLAGVFRDYYQCTYEESHPEKIFGGSQKNQQEDQQKEQQEELTGSKIRFSDGAFLKPKELVMELRPRVKINSQTGTVAAEKVEGTDQQSGQKFEIEYVAAGAKFQFTVYLYDNGEEDRNFKMCLANIWQSNIQFGGQKSNGCGYISIEKVLYKKFDLTKEEDRNKWFQEDCLEYKDILEDNEYKDILKGDEYKAIQAKISKNFSYDIKITAKTDGELLVKGIAVTDLSDNAPDAMNIQNGAGEYIIPASSLKGAIRNRMEMIAAYKGIEKKIIDSIFGKAPNLRKDEEGTKGIISFHDTVIGKQEDNDNAANRIRIQIDKFTGGVKNSALFNERYASGDLTMNIRINQNKEYADAACGLLVLALRDMANGQVTVGSGYSIGKGFIDIKEIQITDKDHKICTISFANKKIEGEDILNTCFNALKEEIKK
;
A
#
# COMPACT_ATOMS: atom_id res chain seq x y z
N MET A 1 37.99 -6.38 -28.50
CA MET A 1 36.84 -5.72 -27.83
C MET A 1 37.23 -5.45 -26.39
N LYS A 2 37.11 -4.20 -25.91
CA LYS A 2 37.17 -3.94 -24.45
C LYS A 2 35.84 -4.41 -23.86
N ALA A 3 35.88 -5.17 -22.77
CA ALA A 3 34.67 -5.58 -22.06
C ALA A 3 33.97 -4.34 -21.50
N GLN A 4 32.64 -4.25 -21.67
CA GLN A 4 31.83 -3.13 -21.18
C GLN A 4 31.72 -3.13 -19.64
N TYR A 5 31.85 -4.31 -19.03
CA TYR A 5 31.90 -4.54 -17.59
C TYR A 5 32.79 -5.76 -17.30
N ASN A 6 33.45 -5.74 -16.15
CA ASN A 6 34.37 -6.81 -15.73
C ASN A 6 33.78 -7.72 -14.66
N GLN A 7 32.64 -7.35 -14.07
CA GLN A 7 31.98 -8.10 -13.00
C GLN A 7 30.48 -8.16 -13.22
N VAL A 8 29.88 -9.27 -12.79
CA VAL A 8 28.42 -9.45 -12.75
C VAL A 8 28.03 -10.03 -11.40
N GLY A 9 27.10 -9.37 -10.71
CA GLY A 9 26.42 -9.92 -9.53
C GLY A 9 25.05 -10.43 -9.90
N LYS A 10 24.74 -11.70 -9.60
CA LYS A 10 23.41 -12.30 -9.75
C LYS A 10 22.77 -12.47 -8.38
N TYR A 11 21.64 -11.81 -8.18
CA TYR A 11 20.79 -11.87 -7.00
C TYR A 11 19.51 -12.62 -7.33
N ILE A 12 19.15 -13.64 -6.55
CA ILE A 12 17.85 -14.32 -6.63
C ILE A 12 17.12 -14.06 -5.33
N ILE A 13 16.03 -13.31 -5.42
CA ILE A 13 15.31 -12.78 -4.27
C ILE A 13 13.99 -13.52 -4.16
N THR A 14 13.76 -14.18 -3.02
CA THR A 14 12.47 -14.76 -2.66
C THR A 14 11.82 -13.87 -1.62
N ALA A 15 10.63 -13.36 -1.95
CA ALA A 15 9.88 -12.45 -1.11
C ALA A 15 8.48 -12.97 -0.82
N LYS A 16 7.91 -12.51 0.30
CA LYS A 16 6.57 -12.82 0.77
C LYS A 16 5.76 -11.54 0.91
N CYS A 17 4.53 -11.54 0.42
CA CYS A 17 3.58 -10.45 0.64
C CYS A 17 3.15 -10.41 2.12
N GLU A 18 3.46 -9.34 2.84
CA GLU A 18 2.99 -9.13 4.21
C GLU A 18 1.61 -8.45 4.23
N THR A 19 1.32 -7.67 3.19
CA THR A 19 -0.02 -7.12 2.92
C THR A 19 -0.47 -7.49 1.51
N PRO A 20 -1.77 -7.34 1.18
CA PRO A 20 -2.25 -7.61 -0.16
C PRO A 20 -1.47 -6.83 -1.22
N LEU A 21 -1.22 -7.47 -2.36
CA LEU A 21 -0.42 -6.92 -3.45
C LEU A 21 -1.31 -6.73 -4.68
N HIS A 22 -1.40 -5.49 -5.16
CA HIS A 22 -2.08 -5.18 -6.42
C HIS A 22 -1.05 -4.80 -7.48
N ILE A 23 -1.00 -5.56 -8.56
CA ILE A 23 -0.16 -5.28 -9.73
C ILE A 23 -1.10 -5.12 -10.91
N GLY A 24 -1.53 -3.89 -11.17
CA GLY A 24 -2.44 -3.60 -12.29
C GLY A 24 -1.70 -3.50 -13.62
N SER A 25 -2.41 -3.72 -14.72
CA SER A 25 -1.89 -3.45 -16.05
C SER A 25 -1.87 -1.95 -16.36
N ALA A 26 -0.84 -1.49 -17.07
CA ALA A 26 -0.82 -0.13 -17.65
C ALA A 26 -1.73 -0.02 -18.89
N VAL A 27 -1.98 -1.16 -19.56
CA VAL A 27 -2.76 -1.29 -20.80
C VAL A 27 -3.83 -2.35 -20.56
N GLY A 28 -4.95 -1.95 -19.97
CA GLY A 28 -6.02 -2.87 -19.56
C GLY A 28 -6.85 -2.29 -18.41
N ASP A 29 -7.71 -3.14 -17.83
CA ASP A 29 -8.41 -2.75 -16.62
C ASP A 29 -7.40 -2.61 -15.47
N LYS A 30 -7.32 -1.40 -14.92
CA LYS A 30 -6.44 -1.07 -13.77
C LYS A 30 -6.96 -1.68 -12.47
N SER A 31 -8.13 -2.30 -12.51
CA SER A 31 -8.79 -2.91 -11.38
C SER A 31 -8.33 -4.37 -11.15
N GLU A 32 -7.92 -5.06 -12.20
CA GLU A 32 -7.53 -6.47 -12.18
C GLU A 32 -6.05 -6.67 -11.84
N VAL A 33 -5.70 -7.87 -11.34
CA VAL A 33 -4.31 -8.26 -11.19
C VAL A 33 -3.76 -8.75 -12.53
N LEU A 34 -2.57 -8.28 -12.87
CA LEU A 34 -1.88 -8.63 -14.10
C LEU A 34 -1.56 -10.13 -14.15
N THR A 35 -2.01 -10.78 -15.21
CA THR A 35 -1.79 -12.21 -15.49
C THR A 35 -0.87 -12.40 -16.69
N HIS A 36 -0.05 -13.46 -16.63
CA HIS A 36 0.88 -13.80 -17.69
C HIS A 36 0.08 -14.34 -18.89
N PRO A 37 0.28 -13.81 -20.12
CA PRO A 37 -0.60 -14.08 -21.26
C PRO A 37 -0.59 -15.55 -21.74
N VAL A 38 0.51 -16.27 -21.51
CA VAL A 38 0.64 -17.69 -21.90
C VAL A 38 0.26 -18.64 -20.75
N GLU A 39 0.90 -18.49 -19.59
CA GLU A 39 0.68 -19.36 -18.43
C GLU A 39 -0.65 -19.11 -17.70
N ASN A 40 -1.30 -17.97 -17.93
CA ASN A 40 -2.56 -17.56 -17.30
C ASN A 40 -2.50 -17.58 -15.77
N VAL A 41 -1.39 -17.09 -15.22
CA VAL A 41 -1.16 -16.96 -13.77
C VAL A 41 -0.74 -15.53 -13.42
N PRO A 42 -1.07 -15.02 -12.22
CA PRO A 42 -0.56 -13.72 -11.78
C PRO A 42 0.97 -13.66 -11.84
N PHE A 43 1.53 -12.50 -12.18
CA PHE A 43 2.97 -12.27 -12.16
C PHE A 43 3.31 -10.80 -11.90
N ILE A 44 4.58 -10.53 -11.57
CA ILE A 44 5.08 -9.16 -11.37
C ILE A 44 5.98 -8.81 -12.55
N GLN A 45 5.66 -7.74 -13.29
CA GLN A 45 6.53 -7.30 -14.38
C GLN A 45 7.89 -6.80 -13.85
N ALA A 46 8.95 -7.14 -14.58
CA ALA A 46 10.30 -6.66 -14.36
C ALA A 46 10.38 -5.13 -14.32
N THR A 47 9.59 -4.46 -15.17
CA THR A 47 9.50 -2.99 -15.22
C THR A 47 8.89 -2.42 -13.93
N SER A 48 7.88 -3.08 -13.36
CA SER A 48 7.28 -2.69 -12.08
C SER A 48 8.27 -2.87 -10.93
N LEU A 49 9.03 -3.97 -10.93
CA LEU A 49 10.11 -4.19 -9.96
C LEU A 49 11.18 -3.10 -10.12
N ALA A 50 11.74 -2.92 -11.32
CA ALA A 50 12.76 -1.91 -11.59
C ALA A 50 12.31 -0.50 -11.17
N GLY A 51 11.05 -0.15 -11.40
CA GLY A 51 10.47 1.14 -10.98
C GLY A 51 10.46 1.33 -9.47
N VAL A 52 10.17 0.29 -8.68
CA VAL A 52 10.22 0.35 -7.21
C VAL A 52 11.64 0.60 -6.70
N PHE A 53 12.62 -0.12 -7.25
CA PHE A 53 14.03 0.08 -6.87
C PHE A 53 14.53 1.45 -7.34
N ARG A 54 14.16 1.91 -8.53
CA ARG A 54 14.51 3.25 -9.03
C ARG A 54 13.94 4.37 -8.16
N ASP A 55 12.68 4.27 -7.74
CA ASP A 55 12.01 5.24 -6.84
C ASP A 55 12.76 5.36 -5.50
N TYR A 56 13.20 4.23 -4.93
CA TYR A 56 14.05 4.24 -3.74
C TYR A 56 15.37 4.98 -3.99
N TYR A 57 16.04 4.69 -5.10
CA TYR A 57 17.31 5.33 -5.44
C TYR A 57 17.15 6.85 -5.63
N GLN A 58 16.07 7.29 -6.30
CA GLN A 58 15.73 8.70 -6.48
C GLN A 58 15.48 9.43 -5.16
N CYS A 59 14.90 8.75 -4.17
CA CYS A 59 14.65 9.35 -2.86
C CYS A 59 15.89 9.37 -1.94
N THR A 60 16.90 8.55 -2.21
CA THR A 60 18.01 8.28 -1.28
C THR A 60 19.33 8.89 -1.75
N TYR A 61 19.57 8.90 -3.06
CA TYR A 61 20.83 9.33 -3.65
C TYR A 61 20.63 10.61 -4.48
N GLU A 62 21.74 11.21 -4.92
CA GLU A 62 21.73 12.40 -5.77
C GLU A 62 20.98 12.15 -7.09
N GLU A 63 20.36 13.21 -7.65
CA GLU A 63 19.46 13.12 -8.83
C GLU A 63 20.07 12.39 -10.04
N SER A 64 21.39 12.48 -10.24
CA SER A 64 22.08 11.82 -11.36
C SER A 64 22.34 10.33 -11.15
N HIS A 65 22.29 9.83 -9.91
CA HIS A 65 22.67 8.46 -9.56
C HIS A 65 21.70 7.40 -10.11
N PRO A 66 20.37 7.55 -9.97
CA PRO A 66 19.40 6.61 -10.54
C PRO A 66 19.53 6.46 -12.06
N GLU A 67 19.86 7.53 -12.78
CA GLU A 67 20.03 7.48 -14.24
C GLU A 67 21.26 6.67 -14.65
N LYS A 68 22.37 6.79 -13.91
CA LYS A 68 23.61 6.03 -14.14
C LYS A 68 23.42 4.52 -13.97
N ILE A 69 22.49 4.11 -13.10
CA ILE A 69 22.27 2.70 -12.76
C ILE A 69 21.15 2.09 -13.59
N PHE A 70 20.00 2.76 -13.66
CA PHE A 70 18.79 2.25 -14.32
C PHE A 70 18.63 2.74 -15.77
N GLY A 71 19.54 3.59 -16.26
CA GLY A 71 19.48 4.24 -17.58
C GLY A 71 18.66 5.54 -17.59
N GLY A 72 19.01 6.46 -18.50
CA GLY A 72 18.26 7.69 -18.79
C GLY A 72 17.27 7.53 -19.95
N SER A 73 16.21 8.34 -19.98
CA SER A 73 15.25 8.40 -21.11
C SER A 73 15.65 9.52 -22.08
N GLN A 74 15.48 9.30 -23.40
CA GLN A 74 15.80 10.30 -24.43
C GLN A 74 14.96 11.60 -24.35
N LYS A 75 13.87 11.65 -23.56
CA LYS A 75 12.99 12.82 -23.50
C LYS A 75 13.61 14.07 -22.87
N ASN A 76 14.69 13.96 -22.09
CA ASN A 76 15.36 15.12 -21.48
C ASN A 76 16.24 15.92 -22.47
N GLN A 77 16.29 15.57 -23.76
CA GLN A 77 17.21 16.17 -24.73
C GLN A 77 16.62 17.29 -25.60
N GLN A 78 15.31 17.58 -25.52
CA GLN A 78 14.74 18.66 -26.35
C GLN A 78 14.90 20.07 -25.76
N GLU A 79 15.23 20.21 -24.47
CA GLU A 79 15.43 21.54 -23.85
C GLU A 79 16.90 21.95 -23.70
N ASP A 80 17.86 21.03 -23.77
CA ASP A 80 19.29 21.29 -23.57
C ASP A 80 20.14 21.16 -24.86
N GLN A 81 19.74 21.81 -25.95
CA GLN A 81 20.52 21.86 -27.20
C GLN A 81 21.80 22.75 -27.14
N GLN A 82 22.37 23.02 -25.96
CA GLN A 82 23.59 23.85 -25.84
C GLN A 82 24.68 23.30 -24.91
N LYS A 83 24.74 21.99 -24.64
CA LYS A 83 25.94 21.39 -24.04
C LYS A 83 26.58 20.39 -24.99
N GLU A 84 27.61 20.86 -25.68
CA GLU A 84 28.63 20.04 -26.34
C GLU A 84 29.44 19.26 -25.28
N GLN A 85 28.84 18.24 -24.68
CA GLN A 85 29.55 17.09 -24.13
C GLN A 85 28.74 15.86 -24.51
N GLN A 86 29.31 15.05 -25.41
CA GLN A 86 28.81 13.71 -25.71
C GLN A 86 28.93 12.86 -24.44
N GLU A 87 27.99 12.98 -23.50
CA GLU A 87 27.79 11.92 -22.51
C GLU A 87 27.30 10.69 -23.29
N GLU A 88 28.19 9.70 -23.41
CA GLU A 88 27.85 8.39 -23.97
C GLU A 88 26.55 7.90 -23.32
N LEU A 89 25.58 7.49 -24.13
CA LEU A 89 24.36 6.80 -23.69
C LEU A 89 24.77 5.60 -22.83
N THR A 90 24.80 5.76 -21.51
CA THR A 90 25.15 4.67 -20.59
C THR A 90 23.95 3.72 -20.49
N GLY A 91 24.12 2.50 -21.00
CA GLY A 91 23.12 1.44 -20.84
C GLY A 91 22.89 1.12 -19.35
N SER A 92 21.71 0.61 -19.03
CA SER A 92 21.37 0.20 -17.65
C SER A 92 22.42 -0.79 -17.11
N LYS A 93 22.96 -0.51 -15.93
CA LYS A 93 23.84 -1.41 -15.18
C LYS A 93 23.09 -2.40 -14.31
N ILE A 94 21.76 -2.31 -14.27
CA ILE A 94 20.90 -3.23 -13.53
C ILE A 94 19.83 -3.82 -14.44
N ARG A 95 19.55 -5.11 -14.30
CA ARG A 95 18.49 -5.82 -15.02
C ARG A 95 17.66 -6.65 -14.07
N PHE A 96 16.34 -6.60 -14.23
CA PHE A 96 15.39 -7.38 -13.46
C PHE A 96 14.75 -8.44 -14.36
N SER A 97 14.49 -9.62 -13.81
CA SER A 97 13.53 -10.57 -14.40
C SER A 97 12.11 -10.21 -13.95
N ASP A 98 11.12 -10.80 -14.63
CA ASP A 98 9.78 -10.86 -14.08
C ASP A 98 9.78 -11.63 -12.75
N GLY A 99 8.86 -11.26 -11.86
CA GLY A 99 8.60 -11.95 -10.61
C GLY A 99 7.55 -13.03 -10.80
N ALA A 100 7.92 -14.27 -10.53
CA ALA A 100 7.04 -15.43 -10.61
C ALA A 100 6.58 -15.83 -9.20
N PHE A 101 5.28 -16.05 -9.00
CA PHE A 101 4.78 -16.62 -7.75
C PHE A 101 5.20 -18.09 -7.65
N LEU A 102 5.67 -18.52 -6.48
CA LEU A 102 6.18 -19.88 -6.28
C LEU A 102 5.09 -20.96 -6.37
N LYS A 103 3.86 -20.58 -6.04
CA LYS A 103 2.69 -21.48 -6.04
C LYS A 103 1.49 -20.80 -6.70
N PRO A 104 1.53 -20.55 -8.02
CA PRO A 104 0.56 -19.69 -8.69
C PRO A 104 -0.87 -20.24 -8.64
N LYS A 105 -1.03 -21.57 -8.60
CA LYS A 105 -2.34 -22.24 -8.53
C LYS A 105 -2.98 -22.23 -7.13
N GLU A 106 -2.18 -21.98 -6.09
CA GLU A 106 -2.63 -21.89 -4.70
C GLU A 106 -2.81 -20.43 -4.24
N LEU A 107 -2.68 -19.46 -5.16
CA LEU A 107 -2.86 -18.05 -4.83
C LEU A 107 -4.31 -17.78 -4.44
N VAL A 108 -4.47 -17.16 -3.28
CA VAL A 108 -5.75 -16.60 -2.86
C VAL A 108 -5.86 -15.20 -3.47
N MET A 109 -6.89 -14.99 -4.28
CA MET A 109 -7.21 -13.70 -4.86
C MET A 109 -8.30 -13.03 -4.02
N GLU A 110 -8.16 -11.72 -3.80
CA GLU A 110 -9.15 -10.92 -3.09
C GLU A 110 -9.75 -9.89 -4.05
N LEU A 111 -11.07 -9.90 -4.22
CA LEU A 111 -11.79 -8.85 -4.92
C LEU A 111 -12.46 -7.94 -3.89
N ARG A 112 -12.10 -6.66 -3.86
CA ARG A 112 -12.57 -5.72 -2.85
C ARG A 112 -13.39 -4.59 -3.47
N PRO A 113 -14.64 -4.37 -3.01
CA PRO A 113 -15.49 -3.31 -3.54
C PRO A 113 -15.07 -1.96 -2.95
N ARG A 114 -15.19 -0.92 -3.77
CA ARG A 114 -14.85 0.45 -3.42
C ARG A 114 -15.88 1.42 -3.95
N VAL A 115 -16.01 2.54 -3.24
CA VAL A 115 -16.86 3.66 -3.65
C VAL A 115 -16.08 4.95 -3.51
N LYS A 116 -16.28 5.87 -4.45
CA LYS A 116 -15.87 7.27 -4.29
C LYS A 116 -16.97 7.98 -3.51
N ILE A 117 -16.61 8.67 -2.43
CA ILE A 117 -17.56 9.42 -1.60
C ILE A 117 -17.52 10.89 -2.04
N ASN A 118 -18.69 11.51 -2.19
CA ASN A 118 -18.82 12.94 -2.38
C ASN A 118 -18.66 13.65 -1.02
N SER A 119 -17.67 14.54 -0.92
CA SER A 119 -17.29 15.18 0.34
C SER A 119 -18.36 16.12 0.91
N GLN A 120 -19.21 16.71 0.06
CA GLN A 120 -20.26 17.63 0.48
C GLN A 120 -21.49 16.91 1.01
N THR A 121 -21.87 15.79 0.37
CA THR A 121 -23.12 15.07 0.68
C THR A 121 -22.92 13.85 1.57
N GLY A 122 -21.69 13.32 1.65
CA GLY A 122 -21.40 12.06 2.34
C GLY A 122 -21.97 10.82 1.63
N THR A 123 -22.44 10.96 0.38
CA THR A 123 -23.01 9.87 -0.42
C THR A 123 -22.05 9.38 -1.50
N VAL A 124 -22.38 8.31 -2.22
CA VAL A 124 -21.58 7.83 -3.36
C VAL A 124 -21.54 8.92 -4.43
N ALA A 125 -20.33 9.29 -4.87
CA ALA A 125 -20.14 10.26 -5.93
C ALA A 125 -20.71 9.73 -7.24
N ALA A 126 -21.29 10.63 -8.03
CA ALA A 126 -21.81 10.34 -9.34
C ALA A 126 -21.02 11.13 -10.40
N GLU A 127 -20.71 10.50 -11.53
CA GLU A 127 -20.11 11.16 -12.68
C GLU A 127 -20.95 10.94 -13.93
N LYS A 128 -20.92 11.91 -14.84
CA LYS A 128 -21.61 11.83 -16.12
C LYS A 128 -20.96 10.75 -16.97
N VAL A 129 -21.74 9.77 -17.43
CA VAL A 129 -21.26 8.73 -18.34
C VAL A 129 -20.94 9.38 -19.68
N GLU A 130 -19.73 9.13 -20.18
CA GLU A 130 -19.25 9.73 -21.41
C GLU A 130 -20.19 9.44 -22.59
N GLY A 131 -20.54 10.49 -23.35
CA GLY A 131 -21.47 10.39 -24.47
C GLY A 131 -22.96 10.30 -24.10
N THR A 132 -23.34 10.42 -22.82
CA THR A 132 -24.75 10.36 -22.40
C THR A 132 -25.09 11.45 -21.37
N ASP A 133 -26.36 11.76 -21.16
CA ASP A 133 -26.83 12.60 -20.05
C ASP A 133 -27.05 11.84 -18.74
N GLN A 134 -26.70 10.55 -18.70
CA GLN A 134 -26.85 9.73 -17.51
C GLN A 134 -25.70 9.96 -16.52
N GLN A 135 -26.02 9.91 -15.23
CA GLN A 135 -25.04 9.88 -14.15
C GLN A 135 -24.91 8.46 -13.61
N SER A 136 -23.67 8.00 -13.44
CA SER A 136 -23.37 6.71 -12.84
C SER A 136 -22.65 6.87 -11.52
N GLY A 137 -23.06 6.05 -10.54
CA GLY A 137 -22.40 5.96 -9.24
C GLY A 137 -21.00 5.38 -9.38
N GLN A 138 -20.04 5.97 -8.66
CA GLN A 138 -18.64 5.61 -8.72
C GLN A 138 -18.32 4.44 -7.77
N LYS A 139 -18.90 3.26 -8.07
CA LYS A 139 -18.50 1.97 -7.48
C LYS A 139 -17.55 1.25 -8.44
N PHE A 140 -16.45 0.75 -7.91
CA PHE A 140 -15.49 -0.07 -8.64
C PHE A 140 -14.96 -1.16 -7.72
N GLU A 141 -14.43 -2.22 -8.29
CA GLU A 141 -13.86 -3.35 -7.57
C GLU A 141 -12.36 -3.36 -7.86
N ILE A 142 -11.53 -3.90 -6.97
CA ILE A 142 -10.09 -4.02 -7.21
C ILE A 142 -9.67 -5.41 -6.76
N GLU A 143 -8.93 -6.09 -7.61
CA GLU A 143 -8.30 -7.36 -7.31
C GLU A 143 -6.94 -7.19 -6.64
N TYR A 144 -6.65 -8.10 -5.73
CA TYR A 144 -5.38 -8.20 -5.03
C TYR A 144 -4.96 -9.67 -4.98
N VAL A 145 -3.65 -9.90 -5.02
CA VAL A 145 -3.09 -11.14 -4.49
C VAL A 145 -3.07 -11.00 -2.97
N ALA A 146 -3.65 -11.97 -2.26
CA ALA A 146 -3.72 -11.95 -0.79
C ALA A 146 -2.34 -11.92 -0.13
N ALA A 147 -2.29 -11.46 1.12
CA ALA A 147 -1.11 -11.58 1.96
C ALA A 147 -0.72 -13.07 2.13
N GLY A 148 0.58 -13.32 2.31
CA GLY A 148 1.15 -14.66 2.42
C GLY A 148 1.69 -15.25 1.11
N ALA A 149 1.30 -14.71 -0.04
CA ALA A 149 1.82 -15.13 -1.34
C ALA A 149 3.34 -14.93 -1.42
N LYS A 150 4.04 -15.93 -1.99
CA LYS A 150 5.49 -15.89 -2.18
C LYS A 150 5.84 -15.80 -3.65
N PHE A 151 6.79 -14.95 -3.99
CA PHE A 151 7.28 -14.79 -5.35
C PHE A 151 8.80 -14.66 -5.38
N GLN A 152 9.37 -14.94 -6.54
CA GLN A 152 10.80 -14.89 -6.78
C GLN A 152 11.10 -14.11 -8.05
N PHE A 153 12.17 -13.31 -7.99
CA PHE A 153 12.71 -12.60 -9.14
C PHE A 153 14.23 -12.54 -9.05
N THR A 154 14.86 -12.30 -10.19
CA THR A 154 16.31 -12.24 -10.34
C THR A 154 16.73 -10.82 -10.70
N VAL A 155 17.83 -10.36 -10.10
CA VAL A 155 18.46 -9.08 -10.40
C VAL A 155 19.91 -9.32 -10.80
N TYR A 156 20.29 -8.73 -11.93
CA TYR A 156 21.66 -8.74 -12.43
C TYR A 156 22.24 -7.34 -12.29
N LEU A 157 23.43 -7.25 -11.69
CA LEU A 157 24.16 -6.02 -11.48
C LEU A 157 25.48 -6.08 -12.25
N TYR A 158 25.64 -5.20 -13.23
CA TYR A 158 26.80 -5.08 -14.12
C TYR A 158 27.70 -3.92 -13.65
N ASP A 159 28.18 -3.98 -12.41
CA ASP A 159 28.99 -2.91 -11.81
C ASP A 159 30.16 -3.43 -10.98
N ASN A 160 31.18 -2.59 -10.79
CA ASN A 160 32.47 -2.93 -10.19
C ASN A 160 32.59 -2.57 -8.69
N GLY A 161 31.50 -2.56 -7.93
CA GLY A 161 31.55 -2.72 -6.47
C GLY A 161 30.59 -1.88 -5.65
N GLU A 162 30.61 -0.55 -5.78
CA GLU A 162 29.84 0.36 -4.90
C GLU A 162 28.33 0.11 -4.96
N GLU A 163 27.84 -0.25 -6.15
CA GLU A 163 26.42 -0.52 -6.35
C GLU A 163 25.93 -1.80 -5.68
N ASP A 164 26.82 -2.77 -5.44
CA ASP A 164 26.49 -3.98 -4.68
C ASP A 164 26.05 -3.62 -3.26
N ARG A 165 26.75 -2.67 -2.64
CA ARG A 165 26.44 -2.15 -1.31
C ARG A 165 25.14 -1.33 -1.32
N ASN A 166 24.95 -0.46 -2.31
CA ASN A 166 23.73 0.34 -2.45
C ASN A 166 22.49 -0.55 -2.66
N PHE A 167 22.62 -1.60 -3.46
CA PHE A 167 21.55 -2.55 -3.67
C PHE A 167 21.22 -3.33 -2.39
N LYS A 168 22.23 -3.80 -1.64
CA LYS A 168 22.02 -4.42 -0.32
C LYS A 168 21.34 -3.47 0.68
N MET A 169 21.64 -2.17 0.65
CA MET A 169 20.95 -1.14 1.45
C MET A 169 19.48 -1.00 1.06
N CYS A 170 19.18 -1.05 -0.25
CA CYS A 170 17.81 -1.07 -0.75
C CYS A 170 17.05 -2.31 -0.25
N LEU A 171 17.62 -3.51 -0.38
CA LEU A 171 17.02 -4.75 0.14
C LEU A 171 16.71 -4.68 1.64
N ALA A 172 17.63 -4.12 2.42
CA ALA A 172 17.44 -3.96 3.85
C ALA A 172 16.35 -2.92 4.20
N ASN A 173 16.10 -1.92 3.35
CA ASN A 173 14.96 -1.01 3.47
C ASN A 173 13.61 -1.67 3.10
N ILE A 174 13.60 -2.57 2.13
CA ILE A 174 12.40 -3.40 1.85
C ILE A 174 12.02 -4.19 3.10
N TRP A 175 13.00 -4.84 3.73
CA TRP A 175 12.79 -5.63 4.95
C TRP A 175 12.18 -4.82 6.10
N GLN A 176 12.59 -3.56 6.27
CA GLN A 176 12.02 -2.66 7.31
C GLN A 176 10.64 -2.09 6.94
N SER A 177 10.01 -2.61 5.88
CA SER A 177 8.72 -2.10 5.37
C SER A 177 8.75 -0.61 5.03
N ASN A 178 9.91 -0.11 4.56
CA ASN A 178 10.05 1.27 4.09
C ASN A 178 9.69 1.41 2.61
N ILE A 179 9.61 0.30 1.86
CA ILE A 179 9.37 0.28 0.42
C ILE A 179 8.12 -0.58 0.14
N GLN A 180 7.23 -0.03 -0.68
CA GLN A 180 6.00 -0.71 -1.11
C GLN A 180 6.04 -1.03 -2.60
N PHE A 181 5.54 -2.22 -2.95
CA PHE A 181 5.45 -2.77 -4.29
C PHE A 181 4.04 -2.60 -4.88
N GLY A 182 3.97 -2.48 -6.20
CA GLY A 182 2.69 -2.38 -6.92
C GLY A 182 1.88 -1.11 -6.61
N GLY A 183 0.57 -1.21 -6.86
CA GLY A 183 -0.39 -0.13 -6.68
C GLY A 183 -1.04 -0.10 -5.30
N GLN A 184 -1.97 0.84 -5.10
CA GLN A 184 -2.74 0.97 -3.85
C GLN A 184 -1.90 1.18 -2.57
N LYS A 185 -0.67 1.71 -2.71
CA LYS A 185 0.28 1.97 -1.61
C LYS A 185 -0.33 2.73 -0.41
N SER A 186 -1.15 3.75 -0.68
CA SER A 186 -1.81 4.55 0.39
C SER A 186 -2.93 3.79 1.13
N ASN A 187 -3.36 2.65 0.63
CA ASN A 187 -4.28 1.73 1.30
C ASN A 187 -3.52 0.54 1.93
N GLY A 188 -2.24 0.72 2.25
CA GLY A 188 -1.45 -0.27 3.00
C GLY A 188 -1.06 -1.51 2.21
N CYS A 189 -1.27 -1.51 0.90
CA CYS A 189 -0.92 -2.61 0.02
C CYS A 189 0.59 -2.62 -0.31
N GLY A 190 1.10 -3.80 -0.67
CA GLY A 190 2.44 -3.94 -1.25
C GLY A 190 3.60 -3.93 -0.28
N TYR A 191 3.38 -4.10 1.02
CA TYR A 191 4.48 -4.40 1.94
C TYR A 191 4.89 -5.86 1.76
N ILE A 192 6.20 -6.10 1.63
CA ILE A 192 6.77 -7.42 1.44
C ILE A 192 7.92 -7.64 2.44
N SER A 193 8.17 -8.90 2.78
CA SER A 193 9.38 -9.33 3.48
C SER A 193 10.24 -10.16 2.54
N ILE A 194 11.57 -10.14 2.74
CA ILE A 194 12.52 -10.87 1.91
C ILE A 194 12.96 -12.13 2.64
N GLU A 195 12.41 -13.29 2.30
CA GLU A 195 12.71 -14.54 2.99
C GLU A 195 14.10 -15.10 2.66
N LYS A 196 14.59 -14.87 1.44
CA LYS A 196 15.88 -15.41 0.99
C LYS A 196 16.51 -14.56 -0.11
N VAL A 197 17.82 -14.36 -0.04
CA VAL A 197 18.58 -13.71 -1.13
C VAL A 197 19.83 -14.50 -1.43
N LEU A 198 19.81 -15.24 -2.54
CA LEU A 198 20.98 -15.94 -3.04
C LEU A 198 21.80 -15.01 -3.93
N TYR A 199 23.10 -14.92 -3.66
CA TYR A 199 24.03 -14.06 -4.40
C TYR A 199 25.22 -14.86 -4.91
N LYS A 200 25.57 -14.64 -6.18
CA LYS A 200 26.80 -15.15 -6.81
C LYS A 200 27.44 -14.04 -7.63
N LYS A 201 28.77 -13.96 -7.58
CA LYS A 201 29.57 -12.94 -8.27
C LYS A 201 30.46 -13.62 -9.31
N PHE A 202 30.48 -13.08 -10.51
CA PHE A 202 31.31 -13.53 -11.62
C PHE A 202 32.33 -12.45 -11.97
N ASP A 203 33.61 -12.83 -12.04
CA ASP A 203 34.70 -12.00 -12.53
C ASP A 203 34.98 -12.32 -14.00
N LEU A 204 34.42 -11.52 -14.91
CA LEU A 204 34.50 -11.76 -16.35
C LEU A 204 35.91 -11.58 -16.93
N THR A 205 36.88 -11.10 -16.13
CA THR A 205 38.30 -11.12 -16.52
C THR A 205 38.85 -12.55 -16.56
N LYS A 206 38.27 -13.48 -15.78
CA LYS A 206 38.65 -14.89 -15.71
C LYS A 206 37.84 -15.73 -16.69
N GLU A 207 38.51 -16.65 -17.37
CA GLU A 207 37.85 -17.54 -18.34
C GLU A 207 36.86 -18.51 -17.71
N GLU A 208 37.20 -19.05 -16.54
CA GLU A 208 36.34 -19.95 -15.79
C GLU A 208 34.98 -19.30 -15.45
N ASP A 209 35.01 -18.09 -14.90
CA ASP A 209 33.81 -17.34 -14.52
C ASP A 209 32.98 -16.94 -15.75
N ARG A 210 33.61 -16.67 -16.91
CA ARG A 210 32.88 -16.44 -18.17
C ARG A 210 32.11 -17.69 -18.61
N ASN A 211 32.70 -18.87 -18.49
CA ASN A 211 32.05 -20.14 -18.83
C ASN A 211 30.90 -20.43 -17.86
N LYS A 212 31.09 -20.20 -16.56
CA LYS A 212 30.03 -20.32 -15.55
C LYS A 212 28.87 -19.36 -15.84
N TRP A 213 29.17 -18.09 -16.11
CA TRP A 213 28.17 -17.07 -16.46
C TRP A 213 27.36 -17.45 -17.70
N PHE A 214 27.99 -18.01 -18.74
CA PHE A 214 27.30 -18.46 -19.94
C PHE A 214 26.30 -19.59 -19.68
N GLN A 215 26.59 -20.47 -18.72
CA GLN A 215 25.72 -21.59 -18.34
C GLN A 215 24.63 -21.19 -17.33
N GLU A 216 24.73 -19.99 -16.77
CA GLU A 216 23.93 -19.53 -15.63
C GLU A 216 22.43 -19.36 -15.95
N ASP A 217 22.09 -19.09 -17.21
CA ASP A 217 20.71 -19.02 -17.71
C ASP A 217 20.09 -20.42 -17.92
N CYS A 218 20.91 -21.48 -17.95
CA CYS A 218 20.46 -22.87 -18.12
C CYS A 218 20.22 -23.60 -16.79
N LEU A 219 20.58 -23.00 -15.66
CA LEU A 219 20.42 -23.63 -14.34
C LEU A 219 18.98 -23.59 -13.87
N GLU A 220 18.46 -24.71 -13.39
CA GLU A 220 17.21 -24.72 -12.66
C GLU A 220 17.43 -24.24 -11.22
N TYR A 221 16.37 -23.76 -10.57
CA TYR A 221 16.45 -23.29 -9.19
C TYR A 221 16.98 -24.35 -8.21
N LYS A 222 16.70 -25.63 -8.46
CA LYS A 222 17.22 -26.74 -7.65
C LYS A 222 18.75 -26.84 -7.71
N ASP A 223 19.33 -26.64 -8.91
CA ASP A 223 20.77 -26.73 -9.12
C ASP A 223 21.47 -25.54 -8.44
N ILE A 224 20.84 -24.36 -8.49
CA ILE A 224 21.28 -23.15 -7.79
C ILE A 224 21.31 -23.34 -6.27
N LEU A 225 20.38 -24.12 -5.70
CA LEU A 225 20.34 -24.39 -4.26
C LEU A 225 21.45 -25.34 -3.79
N GLU A 226 21.94 -26.20 -4.68
CA GLU A 226 23.03 -27.16 -4.42
C GLU A 226 24.43 -26.56 -4.68
N ASP A 227 24.48 -25.44 -5.41
CA ASP A 227 25.72 -24.72 -5.71
C ASP A 227 26.23 -23.93 -4.49
N ASN A 228 27.37 -24.38 -3.94
CA ASN A 228 28.03 -23.75 -2.79
C ASN A 228 28.62 -22.36 -3.09
N GLU A 229 28.76 -21.97 -4.36
CA GLU A 229 29.18 -20.62 -4.75
C GLU A 229 28.08 -19.58 -4.49
N TYR A 230 26.82 -20.01 -4.43
CA TYR A 230 25.71 -19.16 -4.03
C TYR A 230 25.67 -18.95 -2.52
N LYS A 231 25.71 -17.68 -2.12
CA LYS A 231 25.65 -17.29 -0.71
C LYS A 231 24.30 -16.66 -0.39
N ASP A 232 23.68 -17.13 0.69
CA ASP A 232 22.51 -16.47 1.26
C ASP A 232 22.95 -15.24 2.05
N ILE A 233 22.85 -14.06 1.43
CA ILE A 233 23.41 -12.83 2.01
C ILE A 233 22.65 -12.38 3.27
N LEU A 234 21.40 -12.81 3.45
CA LEU A 234 20.62 -12.47 4.65
C LEU A 234 21.25 -13.06 5.91
N LYS A 235 21.97 -14.18 5.78
CA LYS A 235 22.66 -14.84 6.90
C LYS A 235 24.03 -14.22 7.20
N GLY A 236 24.60 -13.47 6.25
CA GLY A 236 25.91 -12.86 6.36
C GLY A 236 25.95 -11.67 7.32
N ASP A 237 27.08 -11.50 8.01
CA ASP A 237 27.26 -10.44 9.00
C ASP A 237 27.22 -9.03 8.39
N GLU A 238 27.66 -8.90 7.13
CA GLU A 238 27.58 -7.64 6.37
C GLU A 238 26.14 -7.14 6.28
N TYR A 239 25.21 -8.00 5.86
CA TYR A 239 23.81 -7.63 5.68
C TYR A 239 23.13 -7.33 7.02
N LYS A 240 23.42 -8.12 8.07
CA LYS A 240 22.92 -7.83 9.43
C LYS A 240 23.40 -6.47 9.94
N ALA A 241 24.65 -6.11 9.67
CA ALA A 241 25.20 -4.80 10.04
C ALA A 241 24.56 -3.66 9.24
N ILE A 242 24.19 -3.88 7.97
CA ILE A 242 23.41 -2.92 7.16
C ILE A 242 22.01 -2.77 7.77
N GLN A 243 21.33 -3.89 8.00
CA GLN A 243 19.97 -3.93 8.53
C GLN A 243 19.85 -3.24 9.89
N ALA A 244 20.83 -3.41 10.78
CA ALA A 244 20.86 -2.79 12.10
C ALA A 244 20.96 -1.25 12.07
N LYS A 245 21.38 -0.66 10.93
CA LYS A 245 21.51 0.79 10.77
C LYS A 245 20.25 1.44 10.19
N ILE A 246 19.30 0.66 9.71
CA ILE A 246 18.10 1.17 9.04
C ILE A 246 16.99 1.32 10.07
N SER A 247 16.46 2.53 10.18
CA SER A 247 15.24 2.83 10.94
C SER A 247 14.01 2.83 10.02
N LYS A 248 12.83 2.71 10.63
CA LYS A 248 11.57 2.88 9.92
C LYS A 248 11.46 4.31 9.40
N ASN A 249 10.95 4.44 8.18
CA ASN A 249 10.84 5.72 7.49
C ASN A 249 9.43 6.32 7.61
N PHE A 250 9.19 7.16 8.62
CA PHE A 250 7.93 7.89 8.80
C PHE A 250 8.14 9.24 9.50
N SER A 251 7.21 10.18 9.28
CA SER A 251 7.09 11.38 10.13
C SER A 251 6.27 11.05 11.39
N TYR A 252 5.16 10.32 11.21
CA TYR A 252 4.32 9.85 12.31
C TYR A 252 3.80 8.43 12.06
N ASP A 253 3.80 7.60 13.09
CA ASP A 253 3.14 6.29 13.13
C ASP A 253 2.05 6.33 14.21
N ILE A 254 0.79 6.19 13.80
CA ILE A 254 -0.38 6.34 14.66
C ILE A 254 -1.06 4.99 14.82
N LYS A 255 -1.10 4.51 16.06
CA LYS A 255 -1.78 3.28 16.46
C LYS A 255 -3.01 3.63 17.31
N ILE A 256 -4.19 3.18 16.88
CA ILE A 256 -5.43 3.40 17.60
C ILE A 256 -5.95 2.07 18.14
N THR A 257 -6.04 1.96 19.46
CA THR A 257 -6.66 0.82 20.15
C THR A 257 -8.12 1.13 20.39
N ALA A 258 -9.01 0.30 19.86
CA ALA A 258 -10.45 0.53 19.91
C ALA A 258 -11.23 -0.79 19.92
N LYS A 259 -12.56 -0.67 20.02
CA LYS A 259 -13.49 -1.77 19.77
C LYS A 259 -14.69 -1.27 18.98
N THR A 260 -15.43 -2.17 18.35
CA THR A 260 -16.71 -1.79 17.75
C THR A 260 -17.70 -1.37 18.85
N ASP A 261 -18.39 -0.25 18.64
CA ASP A 261 -19.56 0.11 19.44
C ASP A 261 -20.80 -0.47 18.75
N GLY A 262 -21.18 -1.66 19.21
CA GLY A 262 -22.14 -2.52 18.52
C GLY A 262 -21.52 -3.30 17.37
N GLU A 263 -22.19 -3.30 16.23
CA GLU A 263 -21.92 -4.15 15.07
C GLU A 263 -21.51 -3.29 13.85
N LEU A 264 -20.63 -3.84 13.01
CA LEU A 264 -20.09 -3.18 11.82
C LEU A 264 -20.24 -4.06 10.58
N LEU A 265 -20.53 -3.43 9.44
CA LEU A 265 -20.67 -4.10 8.14
C LEU A 265 -20.03 -3.28 7.03
N VAL A 266 -18.82 -3.66 6.63
CA VAL A 266 -18.25 -3.32 5.32
C VAL A 266 -18.53 -4.51 4.40
N LYS A 267 -19.49 -4.36 3.48
CA LYS A 267 -19.97 -5.48 2.66
C LYS A 267 -18.85 -6.09 1.81
N GLY A 268 -18.65 -7.40 1.94
CA GLY A 268 -17.89 -8.20 0.98
C GLY A 268 -18.65 -8.40 -0.34
N ILE A 269 -17.95 -8.87 -1.37
CA ILE A 269 -18.58 -9.21 -2.66
C ILE A 269 -19.18 -10.60 -2.63
N ALA A 270 -18.47 -11.56 -2.05
CA ALA A 270 -18.92 -12.94 -1.92
C ALA A 270 -19.37 -13.22 -0.49
N VAL A 271 -20.39 -14.07 -0.37
CA VAL A 271 -20.75 -14.74 0.87
C VAL A 271 -20.07 -16.10 0.84
N THR A 272 -19.24 -16.39 1.84
CA THR A 272 -18.47 -17.64 1.92
C THR A 272 -19.31 -18.81 2.44
N ASP A 273 -20.44 -18.53 3.08
CA ASP A 273 -21.42 -19.50 3.55
C ASP A 273 -22.30 -19.99 2.39
N LEU A 274 -22.30 -21.29 2.11
CA LEU A 274 -23.10 -21.94 1.06
C LEU A 274 -24.30 -22.71 1.64
N SER A 275 -24.62 -22.54 2.92
CA SER A 275 -25.78 -23.20 3.54
C SER A 275 -27.11 -22.58 3.11
N ASP A 276 -28.21 -23.32 3.28
CA ASP A 276 -29.57 -22.81 3.00
C ASP A 276 -29.94 -21.56 3.83
N ASN A 277 -29.18 -21.25 4.89
CA ASN A 277 -29.33 -20.06 5.74
C ASN A 277 -28.23 -19.00 5.55
N ALA A 278 -27.48 -19.07 4.44
CA ALA A 278 -26.43 -18.12 4.13
C ALA A 278 -26.95 -16.67 4.19
N PRO A 279 -26.18 -15.72 4.76
CA PRO A 279 -26.55 -14.31 4.75
C PRO A 279 -26.52 -13.76 3.32
N ASP A 280 -27.38 -12.78 3.02
CA ASP A 280 -27.36 -12.04 1.75
C ASP A 280 -26.12 -11.15 1.63
N ALA A 281 -25.55 -10.73 2.76
CA ALA A 281 -24.31 -9.99 2.81
C ALA A 281 -23.57 -10.25 4.13
N MET A 282 -22.25 -10.28 4.05
CA MET A 282 -21.38 -10.39 5.21
C MET A 282 -20.30 -9.31 5.20
N ASN A 283 -19.71 -9.06 6.38
CA ASN A 283 -18.54 -8.22 6.45
C ASN A 283 -17.39 -8.85 5.66
N ILE A 284 -16.65 -8.02 4.92
CA ILE A 284 -15.54 -8.45 4.08
C ILE A 284 -14.45 -9.16 4.91
N GLN A 285 -13.91 -10.22 4.33
CA GLN A 285 -12.80 -11.01 4.87
C GLN A 285 -11.55 -10.82 4.00
N ASN A 286 -10.37 -10.89 4.60
CA ASN A 286 -9.11 -10.98 3.85
C ASN A 286 -8.87 -12.41 3.35
N GLY A 287 -7.79 -12.64 2.60
CA GLY A 287 -7.46 -13.97 2.08
C GLY A 287 -7.14 -15.03 3.15
N ALA A 288 -6.97 -14.64 4.42
CA ALA A 288 -6.83 -15.56 5.55
C ALA A 288 -8.18 -15.92 6.21
N GLY A 289 -9.29 -15.30 5.79
CA GLY A 289 -10.62 -15.50 6.37
C GLY A 289 -10.95 -14.55 7.53
N GLU A 290 -10.06 -13.63 7.89
CA GLU A 290 -10.28 -12.70 8.99
C GLU A 290 -11.22 -11.58 8.55
N TYR A 291 -12.19 -11.23 9.40
CA TYR A 291 -13.07 -10.08 9.18
C TYR A 291 -12.28 -8.78 9.32
N ILE A 292 -12.36 -7.92 8.31
CA ILE A 292 -11.57 -6.68 8.28
C ILE A 292 -12.43 -5.43 8.02
N ILE A 293 -11.91 -4.29 8.47
CA ILE A 293 -12.16 -2.99 7.87
C ILE A 293 -11.05 -2.77 6.83
N PRO A 294 -11.36 -2.76 5.52
CA PRO A 294 -10.37 -2.43 4.51
C PRO A 294 -9.79 -1.03 4.74
N ALA A 295 -8.48 -0.88 4.52
CA ALA A 295 -7.77 0.39 4.64
C ALA A 295 -8.45 1.51 3.83
N SER A 296 -8.97 1.19 2.65
CA SER A 296 -9.70 2.14 1.80
C SER A 296 -10.99 2.67 2.44
N SER A 297 -11.68 1.84 3.23
CA SER A 297 -12.91 2.23 3.91
C SER A 297 -12.61 3.17 5.08
N LEU A 298 -11.61 2.83 5.89
CA LEU A 298 -11.13 3.69 6.98
C LEU A 298 -10.59 5.02 6.44
N LYS A 299 -9.75 4.96 5.40
CA LYS A 299 -9.24 6.13 4.67
C LYS A 299 -10.37 7.01 4.17
N GLY A 300 -11.41 6.42 3.57
CA GLY A 300 -12.57 7.17 3.04
C GLY A 300 -13.33 7.92 4.12
N ALA A 301 -13.66 7.26 5.23
CA ALA A 301 -14.36 7.85 6.36
C ALA A 301 -13.56 8.99 7.00
N ILE A 302 -12.27 8.76 7.27
CA ILE A 302 -11.39 9.77 7.87
C ILE A 302 -11.12 10.92 6.91
N ARG A 303 -10.88 10.65 5.62
CA ARG A 303 -10.73 11.69 4.58
C ARG A 303 -11.93 12.62 4.55
N ASN A 304 -13.14 12.06 4.49
CA ASN A 304 -14.36 12.85 4.47
C ASN A 304 -14.45 13.77 5.70
N ARG A 305 -14.15 13.24 6.90
CA ARG A 305 -14.18 14.06 8.12
C ARG A 305 -13.10 15.14 8.11
N MET A 306 -11.89 14.82 7.69
CA MET A 306 -10.79 15.79 7.57
C MET A 306 -11.14 16.90 6.56
N GLU A 307 -11.77 16.56 5.43
CA GLU A 307 -12.28 17.52 4.44
C GLU A 307 -13.33 18.47 5.04
N MET A 308 -14.27 17.94 5.84
CA MET A 308 -15.26 18.78 6.53
C MET A 308 -14.62 19.73 7.55
N ILE A 309 -13.68 19.23 8.36
CA ILE A 309 -12.96 20.05 9.35
C ILE A 309 -12.13 21.13 8.64
N ALA A 310 -11.42 20.77 7.57
CA ALA A 310 -10.63 21.70 6.78
C ALA A 310 -11.50 22.81 6.18
N ALA A 311 -12.62 22.44 5.54
CA ALA A 311 -13.57 23.40 4.99
C ALA A 311 -14.14 24.35 6.07
N TYR A 312 -14.49 23.83 7.24
CA TYR A 312 -14.98 24.64 8.37
C TYR A 312 -13.92 25.59 8.92
N LYS A 313 -12.64 25.17 8.92
CA LYS A 313 -11.52 25.97 9.42
C LYS A 313 -10.89 26.90 8.38
N GLY A 314 -11.35 26.87 7.13
CA GLY A 314 -10.77 27.67 6.05
C GLY A 314 -9.44 27.14 5.52
N ILE A 315 -9.09 25.88 5.81
CA ILE A 315 -7.84 25.26 5.32
C ILE A 315 -7.98 24.99 3.83
N GLU A 316 -6.97 25.38 3.05
CA GLU A 316 -6.96 25.17 1.61
C GLU A 316 -7.07 23.70 1.20
N LYS A 317 -7.88 23.44 0.17
CA LYS A 317 -8.07 22.09 -0.39
C LYS A 317 -6.74 21.46 -0.86
N LYS A 318 -5.77 22.25 -1.30
CA LYS A 318 -4.44 21.79 -1.72
C LYS A 318 -3.76 20.96 -0.63
N ILE A 319 -3.92 21.31 0.64
CA ILE A 319 -3.33 20.58 1.77
C ILE A 319 -3.97 19.19 1.89
N ILE A 320 -5.30 19.09 1.80
CA ILE A 320 -5.99 17.79 1.77
C ILE A 320 -5.54 16.93 0.60
N ASP A 321 -5.43 17.53 -0.59
CA ASP A 321 -4.99 16.84 -1.79
C ASP A 321 -3.53 16.34 -1.64
N SER A 322 -2.64 17.10 -0.99
CA SER A 322 -1.30 16.66 -0.62
C SER A 322 -1.31 15.52 0.42
N ILE A 323 -2.23 15.55 1.38
CA ILE A 323 -2.37 14.50 2.41
C ILE A 323 -2.78 13.18 1.77
N PHE A 324 -3.91 13.17 1.06
CA PHE A 324 -4.53 11.93 0.58
C PHE A 324 -4.16 11.54 -0.86
N GLY A 325 -3.55 12.47 -1.60
CA GLY A 325 -3.26 12.36 -3.02
C GLY A 325 -4.44 12.80 -3.90
N LYS A 326 -4.11 13.19 -5.13
CA LYS A 326 -5.05 13.59 -6.18
C LYS A 326 -4.94 12.61 -7.34
N ALA A 327 -6.09 12.15 -7.85
CA ALA A 327 -6.13 11.36 -9.08
C ALA A 327 -5.76 12.24 -10.30
N PRO A 328 -5.06 11.69 -11.31
CA PRO A 328 -4.77 12.43 -12.52
C PRO A 328 -6.07 12.85 -13.20
N ASN A 329 -6.09 14.07 -13.76
CA ASN A 329 -7.20 14.56 -14.55
C ASN A 329 -6.76 14.68 -16.01
N LEU A 330 -7.00 13.61 -16.77
CA LEU A 330 -6.64 13.51 -18.19
C LEU A 330 -7.31 14.59 -19.05
N ARG A 331 -8.44 15.16 -18.61
CA ARG A 331 -9.13 16.24 -19.35
C ARG A 331 -8.48 17.61 -19.15
N LYS A 332 -7.67 17.76 -18.10
CA LYS A 332 -7.01 19.03 -17.74
C LYS A 332 -5.48 18.93 -17.82
N ASP A 333 -4.93 17.82 -18.34
CA ASP A 333 -3.50 17.49 -18.28
C ASP A 333 -2.89 17.67 -16.88
N GLU A 334 -3.67 17.40 -15.83
CA GLU A 334 -3.16 17.46 -14.46
C GLU A 334 -2.66 16.08 -14.05
N GLU A 335 -1.39 15.99 -13.71
CA GLU A 335 -0.79 14.77 -13.17
C GLU A 335 -1.38 14.42 -11.80
N GLY A 336 -1.44 13.12 -11.53
CA GLY A 336 -1.86 12.60 -10.23
C GLY A 336 -0.73 12.70 -9.22
N THR A 337 -1.05 13.07 -7.99
CA THR A 337 -0.08 13.17 -6.90
C THR A 337 -0.32 12.09 -5.86
N LYS A 338 0.77 11.47 -5.38
CA LYS A 338 0.72 10.49 -4.29
C LYS A 338 0.52 11.22 -2.96
N GLY A 339 -0.45 10.77 -2.18
CA GLY A 339 -0.65 11.23 -0.81
C GLY A 339 0.46 10.79 0.15
N ILE A 340 0.62 11.55 1.23
CA ILE A 340 1.63 11.28 2.26
C ILE A 340 1.10 10.41 3.39
N ILE A 341 -0.23 10.24 3.50
CA ILE A 341 -0.85 9.36 4.50
C ILE A 341 -1.17 7.98 3.92
N SER A 342 -0.97 6.94 4.72
CA SER A 342 -1.31 5.56 4.40
C SER A 342 -2.05 4.89 5.55
N PHE A 343 -2.96 3.98 5.19
CA PHE A 343 -3.82 3.26 6.12
C PHE A 343 -3.59 1.77 5.95
N HIS A 344 -3.71 1.00 7.03
CA HIS A 344 -3.65 -0.46 6.98
C HIS A 344 -5.03 -1.08 7.17
N ASP A 345 -5.21 -2.30 6.64
CA ASP A 345 -6.37 -3.10 6.97
C ASP A 345 -6.42 -3.35 8.48
N THR A 346 -7.62 -3.36 9.02
CA THR A 346 -7.85 -3.52 10.46
C THR A 346 -8.68 -4.79 10.67
N VAL A 347 -8.12 -5.79 11.36
CA VAL A 347 -8.86 -6.99 11.76
C VAL A 347 -9.85 -6.65 12.87
N ILE A 348 -11.06 -7.22 12.79
CA ILE A 348 -12.16 -6.99 13.72
C ILE A 348 -12.36 -8.24 14.57
N GLY A 349 -12.08 -8.13 15.87
CA GLY A 349 -12.27 -9.22 16.82
C GLY A 349 -11.53 -10.49 16.44
N LYS A 350 -12.02 -11.63 16.91
CA LYS A 350 -11.53 -12.96 16.50
C LYS A 350 -12.39 -13.49 15.36
N GLN A 351 -11.75 -14.21 14.44
CA GLN A 351 -12.47 -14.85 13.33
C GLN A 351 -13.54 -15.80 13.84
N GLU A 352 -13.20 -16.72 14.75
CA GLU A 352 -14.14 -17.72 15.29
C GLU A 352 -15.38 -17.10 15.94
N ASP A 353 -15.23 -16.00 16.68
CA ASP A 353 -16.35 -15.32 17.34
C ASP A 353 -17.31 -14.73 16.29
N ASN A 354 -16.78 -14.17 15.21
CA ASN A 354 -17.56 -13.57 14.13
C ASN A 354 -18.15 -14.61 13.16
N ASP A 355 -17.47 -15.73 12.93
CA ASP A 355 -18.00 -16.87 12.16
C ASP A 355 -19.25 -17.45 12.85
N ASN A 356 -19.23 -17.52 14.18
CA ASN A 356 -20.35 -17.98 15.00
C ASN A 356 -21.41 -16.91 15.28
N ALA A 357 -21.22 -15.68 14.80
CA ALA A 357 -22.18 -14.59 15.03
C ALA A 357 -23.49 -14.86 14.27
N ALA A 358 -24.61 -14.71 14.99
CA ALA A 358 -25.93 -14.88 14.40
C ALA A 358 -26.18 -13.84 13.31
N ASN A 359 -26.74 -14.28 12.18
CA ASN A 359 -27.19 -13.34 11.16
C ASN A 359 -28.31 -12.45 11.71
N ARG A 360 -28.35 -11.19 11.24
CA ARG A 360 -29.41 -10.24 11.59
C ARG A 360 -30.39 -10.15 10.43
N ILE A 361 -31.63 -10.53 10.71
CA ILE A 361 -32.73 -10.43 9.74
C ILE A 361 -33.49 -9.14 9.98
N ARG A 362 -33.70 -8.34 8.94
CA ARG A 362 -34.55 -7.15 8.98
C ARG A 362 -35.41 -7.03 7.73
N ILE A 363 -36.58 -6.43 7.87
CA ILE A 363 -37.45 -6.11 6.74
C ILE A 363 -36.89 -4.95 5.92
N GLN A 364 -36.98 -5.05 4.59
CA GLN A 364 -36.71 -3.92 3.72
C GLN A 364 -37.92 -2.98 3.72
N ILE A 365 -37.70 -1.72 4.10
CA ILE A 365 -38.71 -0.67 3.96
C ILE A 365 -38.59 -0.06 2.56
N ASP A 366 -39.74 0.05 1.89
CA ASP A 366 -39.84 0.76 0.62
C ASP A 366 -39.69 2.27 0.88
N LYS A 367 -38.71 2.89 0.21
CA LYS A 367 -38.33 4.29 0.46
C LYS A 367 -39.38 5.30 -0.02
N PHE A 368 -40.31 4.91 -0.90
CA PHE A 368 -41.34 5.79 -1.44
C PHE A 368 -42.64 5.69 -0.65
N THR A 369 -43.02 4.48 -0.25
CA THR A 369 -44.31 4.21 0.41
C THR A 369 -44.21 4.15 1.93
N GLY A 370 -43.01 3.97 2.49
CA GLY A 370 -42.81 3.74 3.92
C GLY A 370 -43.35 2.40 4.43
N GLY A 371 -43.90 1.56 3.55
CA GLY A 371 -44.39 0.23 3.86
C GLY A 371 -43.29 -0.83 3.79
N VAL A 372 -43.61 -2.04 4.25
CA VAL A 372 -42.75 -3.21 4.07
C VAL A 372 -42.73 -3.59 2.59
N LYS A 373 -41.53 -3.70 2.01
CA LYS A 373 -41.40 -4.24 0.65
C LYS A 373 -41.70 -5.73 0.72
N ASN A 374 -42.81 -6.15 0.10
CA ASN A 374 -43.25 -7.56 0.12
C ASN A 374 -42.10 -8.49 -0.27
N SER A 375 -41.85 -9.51 0.55
CA SER A 375 -40.85 -10.58 0.37
C SER A 375 -39.36 -10.19 0.39
N ALA A 376 -38.99 -8.96 0.76
CA ALA A 376 -37.57 -8.57 0.85
C ALA A 376 -37.09 -8.50 2.31
N LEU A 377 -36.47 -9.58 2.77
CA LEU A 377 -35.69 -9.62 4.01
C LEU A 377 -34.22 -9.33 3.68
N PHE A 378 -33.56 -8.57 4.54
CA PHE A 378 -32.11 -8.51 4.59
C PHE A 378 -31.63 -9.47 5.66
N ASN A 379 -30.83 -10.46 5.28
CA ASN A 379 -30.13 -11.38 6.15
C ASN A 379 -28.64 -10.99 6.15
N GLU A 380 -28.18 -10.22 7.12
CA GLU A 380 -26.82 -9.65 7.11
C GLU A 380 -25.98 -10.21 8.27
N ARG A 381 -24.75 -10.67 8.01
CA ARG A 381 -23.78 -11.06 9.05
C ARG A 381 -22.80 -9.91 9.30
N TYR A 382 -22.85 -9.39 10.52
CA TYR A 382 -22.03 -8.27 10.97
C TYR A 382 -20.77 -8.77 11.69
N ALA A 383 -19.74 -7.94 11.76
CA ALA A 383 -18.56 -8.18 12.57
C ALA A 383 -18.57 -7.28 13.81
N SER A 384 -18.00 -7.78 14.91
CA SER A 384 -17.80 -7.02 16.15
C SER A 384 -16.56 -7.49 16.90
N GLY A 385 -16.03 -6.63 17.77
CA GLY A 385 -14.93 -6.98 18.66
C GLY A 385 -13.88 -5.87 18.79
N ASP A 386 -12.78 -6.23 19.45
CA ASP A 386 -11.61 -5.37 19.60
C ASP A 386 -10.89 -5.20 18.26
N LEU A 387 -10.29 -4.04 18.04
CA LEU A 387 -9.60 -3.72 16.81
C LEU A 387 -8.42 -2.75 17.06
N THR A 388 -7.41 -2.83 16.18
CA THR A 388 -6.26 -1.92 16.22
C THR A 388 -6.05 -1.33 14.83
N MET A 389 -6.28 -0.03 14.70
CA MET A 389 -6.07 0.68 13.44
C MET A 389 -4.65 1.24 13.39
N ASN A 390 -3.98 1.09 12.25
CA ASN A 390 -2.64 1.62 12.03
C ASN A 390 -2.65 2.60 10.85
N ILE A 391 -2.16 3.81 11.09
CA ILE A 391 -2.09 4.91 10.11
C ILE A 391 -0.67 5.46 10.14
N ARG A 392 -0.07 5.65 8.97
CA ARG A 392 1.29 6.18 8.85
C ARG A 392 1.32 7.43 7.99
N ILE A 393 2.04 8.45 8.44
CA ILE A 393 2.38 9.64 7.69
C ILE A 393 3.84 9.52 7.25
N ASN A 394 4.05 9.51 5.94
CA ASN A 394 5.36 9.31 5.32
C ASN A 394 6.29 10.50 5.59
N GLN A 395 7.59 10.23 5.66
CA GLN A 395 8.63 11.16 6.13
C GLN A 395 8.79 12.42 5.26
N ASN A 396 9.13 13.54 5.92
CA ASN A 396 9.70 14.77 5.33
C ASN A 396 8.91 15.35 4.15
N LYS A 397 7.58 15.27 4.21
CA LYS A 397 6.69 15.92 3.25
C LYS A 397 6.14 17.22 3.83
N GLU A 398 5.92 18.19 2.94
CA GLU A 398 5.60 19.61 3.21
C GLU A 398 4.45 19.87 4.19
N TYR A 399 3.63 18.88 4.55
CA TYR A 399 2.49 19.06 5.44
C TYR A 399 2.36 17.96 6.51
N ALA A 400 3.44 17.24 6.84
CA ALA A 400 3.37 16.10 7.77
C ALA A 400 2.75 16.45 9.13
N ASP A 401 3.18 17.55 9.75
CA ASP A 401 2.74 17.97 11.07
C ASP A 401 1.28 18.46 11.04
N ALA A 402 0.93 19.28 10.04
CA ALA A 402 -0.44 19.73 9.82
C ALA A 402 -1.39 18.55 9.52
N ALA A 403 -0.92 17.56 8.76
CA ALA A 403 -1.67 16.33 8.47
C ALA A 403 -1.95 15.53 9.75
N CYS A 404 -0.95 15.38 10.62
CA CYS A 404 -1.11 14.74 11.92
C CYS A 404 -2.12 15.50 12.78
N GLY A 405 -2.00 16.83 12.87
CA GLY A 405 -2.94 17.66 13.63
C GLY A 405 -4.38 17.51 13.15
N LEU A 406 -4.61 17.54 11.84
CA LEU A 406 -5.94 17.38 11.26
C LEU A 406 -6.48 15.95 11.44
N LEU A 407 -5.61 14.93 11.33
CA LEU A 407 -5.96 13.53 11.59
C LEU A 407 -6.41 13.34 13.04
N VAL A 408 -5.71 13.91 14.02
CA VAL A 408 -6.08 13.82 15.44
C VAL A 408 -7.45 14.44 15.69
N LEU A 409 -7.79 15.56 15.04
CA LEU A 409 -9.14 16.14 15.14
C LEU A 409 -10.22 15.21 14.56
N ALA A 410 -9.95 14.57 13.42
CA ALA A 410 -10.87 13.60 12.83
C ALA A 410 -11.03 12.34 13.70
N LEU A 411 -9.94 11.84 14.30
CA LEU A 411 -9.97 10.71 15.23
C LEU A 411 -10.70 11.05 16.54
N ARG A 412 -10.55 12.28 17.05
CA ARG A 412 -11.36 12.78 18.17
C ARG A 412 -12.85 12.77 17.83
N ASP A 413 -13.20 13.22 16.62
CA ASP A 413 -14.61 13.22 16.18
C ASP A 413 -15.15 11.79 16.02
N MET A 414 -14.32 10.85 15.55
CA MET A 414 -14.64 9.42 15.55
C MET A 414 -14.86 8.89 16.96
N ALA A 415 -13.98 9.19 17.92
CA ALA A 415 -14.12 8.79 19.33
C ALA A 415 -15.40 9.33 19.98
N ASN A 416 -15.89 10.48 19.51
CA ASN A 416 -17.14 11.10 19.96
C ASN A 416 -18.39 10.61 19.19
N GLY A 417 -18.27 9.56 18.36
CA GLY A 417 -19.38 8.99 17.59
C GLY A 417 -19.86 9.86 16.42
N GLN A 418 -19.03 10.79 15.92
CA GLN A 418 -19.39 11.65 14.78
C GLN A 418 -18.96 11.09 13.43
N VAL A 419 -18.12 10.04 13.44
CA VAL A 419 -17.65 9.34 12.23
C VAL A 419 -17.97 7.86 12.40
N THR A 420 -18.58 7.28 11.38
CA THR A 420 -18.83 5.84 11.32
C THR A 420 -18.09 5.22 10.14
N VAL A 421 -17.89 3.91 10.23
CA VAL A 421 -17.20 3.11 9.22
C VAL A 421 -18.11 2.00 8.73
N GLY A 422 -18.15 1.80 7.41
CA GLY A 422 -18.99 0.80 6.77
C GLY A 422 -20.41 1.29 6.49
N SER A 423 -21.33 0.33 6.40
CA SER A 423 -22.74 0.55 6.08
C SER A 423 -23.63 0.41 7.31
N GLY A 424 -24.87 0.87 7.21
CA GLY A 424 -25.85 0.75 8.30
C GLY A 424 -25.81 1.87 9.33
N TYR A 425 -25.16 3.01 9.04
CA TYR A 425 -25.19 4.19 9.92
C TYR A 425 -26.63 4.59 10.32
N SER A 426 -27.57 4.56 9.38
CA SER A 426 -28.98 4.92 9.62
C SER A 426 -29.73 3.98 10.58
N ILE A 427 -29.12 2.84 10.92
CA ILE A 427 -29.66 1.85 11.87
C ILE A 427 -28.69 1.62 13.03
N GLY A 428 -27.80 2.58 13.32
CA GLY A 428 -26.94 2.55 14.49
C GLY A 428 -25.70 1.66 14.37
N LYS A 429 -25.21 1.40 13.15
CA LYS A 429 -24.04 0.53 12.91
C LYS A 429 -22.80 1.32 12.52
N GLY A 430 -21.63 0.71 12.74
CA GLY A 430 -20.36 1.24 12.28
C GLY A 430 -19.68 2.26 13.22
N PHE A 431 -20.16 2.39 14.45
CA PHE A 431 -19.50 3.22 15.47
C PHE A 431 -18.29 2.49 16.05
N ILE A 432 -17.25 3.26 16.40
CA ILE A 432 -16.00 2.74 16.96
C ILE A 432 -15.74 3.45 18.29
N ASP A 433 -15.61 2.66 19.36
CA ASP A 433 -15.27 3.11 20.70
C ASP A 433 -13.75 3.10 20.85
N ILE A 434 -13.13 4.27 20.65
CA ILE A 434 -11.69 4.48 20.74
C ILE A 434 -11.27 4.55 22.21
N LYS A 435 -10.34 3.68 22.61
CA LYS A 435 -9.78 3.66 23.97
C LYS A 435 -8.53 4.51 24.08
N GLU A 436 -7.65 4.38 23.11
CA GLU A 436 -6.34 5.02 23.12
C GLU A 436 -5.87 5.33 21.70
N ILE A 437 -5.25 6.50 21.53
CA ILE A 437 -4.48 6.86 20.34
C ILE A 437 -3.04 7.07 20.77
N GLN A 438 -2.13 6.28 20.20
CA GLN A 438 -0.69 6.42 20.37
C GLN A 438 -0.08 6.98 19.09
N ILE A 439 0.66 8.09 19.21
CA ILE A 439 1.34 8.78 18.11
C ILE A 439 2.83 8.70 18.37
N THR A 440 3.57 8.08 17.47
CA THR A 440 5.03 8.03 17.52
C THR A 440 5.59 8.96 16.45
N ASP A 441 6.46 9.91 16.83
CA ASP A 441 7.12 10.79 15.87
C ASP A 441 8.40 10.16 15.27
N LYS A 442 9.02 10.86 14.33
CA LYS A 442 10.28 10.45 13.68
C LYS A 442 11.46 10.26 14.64
N ASP A 443 11.43 10.90 15.82
CA ASP A 443 12.46 10.80 16.84
C ASP A 443 12.14 9.70 17.87
N HIS A 444 11.13 8.86 17.57
CA HIS A 444 10.61 7.81 18.43
C HIS A 444 10.04 8.30 19.77
N LYS A 445 9.69 9.59 19.87
CA LYS A 445 8.92 10.10 21.01
C LYS A 445 7.47 9.69 20.85
N ILE A 446 6.82 9.43 21.97
CA ILE A 446 5.46 8.90 22.02
C ILE A 446 4.55 9.91 22.71
N CYS A 447 3.43 10.20 22.05
CA CYS A 447 2.27 10.86 22.65
C CYS A 447 1.12 9.85 22.77
N THR A 448 0.49 9.79 23.92
CA THR A 448 -0.64 8.90 24.18
C THR A 448 -1.86 9.72 24.61
N ILE A 449 -2.96 9.57 23.87
CA ILE A 449 -4.26 10.15 24.20
C ILE A 449 -5.15 9.01 24.71
N SER A 450 -5.40 8.98 26.02
CA SER A 450 -6.30 8.00 26.64
C SER A 450 -7.69 8.59 26.83
N PHE A 451 -8.67 8.07 26.10
CA PHE A 451 -10.07 8.49 26.23
C PHE A 451 -10.70 7.90 27.50
N ALA A 452 -10.31 6.69 27.87
CA ALA A 452 -10.76 6.03 29.10
C ALA A 452 -10.34 6.82 30.35
N ASN A 453 -9.08 7.27 30.39
CA ASN A 453 -8.52 7.99 31.55
C ASN A 453 -8.62 9.52 31.43
N LYS A 454 -9.13 10.03 30.30
CA LYS A 454 -9.19 11.47 29.97
C LYS A 454 -7.85 12.18 30.19
N LYS A 455 -6.76 11.52 29.78
CA LYS A 455 -5.38 11.98 30.00
C LYS A 455 -4.62 12.00 28.68
N ILE A 456 -3.75 12.99 28.53
CA ILE A 456 -2.77 13.07 27.45
C ILE A 456 -1.38 13.03 28.07
N GLU A 457 -0.50 12.24 27.48
CA GLU A 457 0.93 12.17 27.83
C GLU A 457 1.74 12.49 26.58
N GLY A 458 2.87 13.19 26.74
CA GLY A 458 3.73 13.59 25.60
C GLY A 458 3.13 14.70 24.72
N GLU A 459 2.46 15.69 25.31
CA GLU A 459 1.72 16.75 24.61
C GLU A 459 2.56 17.57 23.62
N ASP A 460 3.89 17.58 23.75
CA ASP A 460 4.79 18.30 22.86
C ASP A 460 4.57 17.96 21.38
N ILE A 461 4.32 16.68 21.06
CA ILE A 461 4.02 16.25 19.69
C ILE A 461 2.73 16.89 19.18
N LEU A 462 1.68 16.91 20.00
CA LEU A 462 0.40 17.53 19.63
C LEU A 462 0.52 19.04 19.48
N ASN A 463 1.30 19.69 20.35
CA ASN A 463 1.53 21.12 20.28
C ASN A 463 2.20 21.50 18.95
N THR A 464 3.23 20.75 18.52
CA THR A 464 3.85 20.91 17.21
C THR A 464 2.83 20.75 16.07
N CYS A 465 2.06 19.66 16.08
CA CYS A 465 1.07 19.36 15.04
C CYS A 465 -0.02 20.43 14.94
N PHE A 466 -0.56 20.89 16.09
CA PHE A 466 -1.60 21.92 16.11
C PHE A 466 -1.08 23.32 15.82
N ASN A 467 0.18 23.62 16.13
CA ASN A 467 0.79 24.89 15.72
C ASN A 467 0.96 24.93 14.20
N ALA A 468 1.49 23.87 13.59
CA ALA A 468 1.55 23.75 12.13
C ALA A 468 0.15 23.89 11.49
N LEU A 469 -0.86 23.23 12.06
CA LEU A 469 -2.24 23.36 11.58
C LEU A 469 -2.79 24.79 11.70
N LYS A 470 -2.48 25.51 12.78
CA LYS A 470 -2.90 26.92 12.97
C LYS A 470 -2.23 27.86 11.97
N GLU A 471 -0.99 27.60 11.58
CA GLU A 471 -0.31 28.38 10.56
C GLU A 471 -1.01 28.24 9.21
N GLU A 472 -1.43 27.03 8.84
CA GLU A 472 -2.21 26.80 7.61
C GLU A 472 -3.63 27.38 7.65
N ILE A 473 -4.20 27.61 8.83
CA ILE A 473 -5.51 28.29 8.98
C ILE A 473 -5.39 29.82 8.80
N LYS A 474 -4.20 30.38 9.05
CA LYS A 474 -3.96 31.84 8.99
C LYS A 474 -3.59 32.33 7.59
N LYS A 475 -3.14 31.43 6.72
CA LYS A 475 -2.92 31.69 5.29
C LYS A 475 -4.27 31.76 4.60
#